data_AF-A0A7C4SJY6-F1
#
_entry.id   AF-A0A7C4SJY6-F1
#
_cell.length_a   1.000
_cell.length_b   1.000
_cell.length_c   1.000
_cell.angle_alpha   90.00
_cell.angle_beta   90.00
_cell.angle_gamma   90.00
#
_symmetry.space_group_name_H-M   'P 1'
#
loop_
_entity.id
_entity.type
_entity.pdbx_description
1 polymer ?
#
loop_
_entity_poly.entity_id
_entity_poly.type
_entity_poly.pdbx_seq_one_letter_code
_entity_poly.pdbx_strand_id
1 'polypeptide(L)'
;MMRDLIVGSIGVVLGAFIIALCRDLPVFIARGYPGPSFFPLILASVSIICGLFLIVKFVRNLKTQGGRPNLRLDVGSVKKVFSSVPLRNAIKFTVMMIVYILLIPYVGFFLTSLIFMFTTQVIYGVSTLKALAISSAATFFIYILFIAILKVVVPEPILGALLYR
;
A
#
# COMPACT_ATOMS: atom_id res chain seq x y z
N MET A 1 17.09 5.92 14.29
CA MET A 1 17.36 4.64 14.96
C MET A 1 16.07 4.02 15.50
N MET A 2 15.46 4.56 16.56
CA MET A 2 14.24 3.97 17.16
C MET A 2 13.02 3.94 16.21
N ARG A 3 12.93 4.91 15.30
CA ARG A 3 11.93 4.94 14.23
C ARG A 3 11.95 3.67 13.35
N ASP A 4 13.13 3.15 13.03
CA ASP A 4 13.26 1.99 12.13
C ASP A 4 12.76 0.71 12.83
N LEU A 5 13.01 0.61 14.15
CA LEU A 5 12.43 -0.43 14.99
C LEU A 5 10.90 -0.31 15.06
N ILE A 6 10.37 0.88 15.35
CA ILE A 6 8.90 1.11 15.47
C ILE A 6 8.20 0.80 14.16
N VAL A 7 8.66 1.38 13.04
CA VAL A 7 8.06 1.16 11.71
C VAL A 7 8.23 -0.30 11.28
N GLY A 8 9.39 -0.90 11.55
CA GLY A 8 9.63 -2.32 11.25
C GLY A 8 8.70 -3.25 12.03
N SER A 9 8.54 -3.02 13.34
CA SER A 9 7.62 -3.76 14.19
C SER A 9 6.16 -3.61 13.73
N ILE A 10 5.73 -2.40 13.39
CA ILE A 10 4.37 -2.16 12.84
C ILE A 10 4.17 -2.95 11.55
N GLY A 11 5.15 -2.92 10.62
CA GLY A 11 5.06 -3.64 9.35
C GLY A 11 4.95 -5.16 9.52
N VAL A 12 5.69 -5.73 10.47
CA VAL A 12 5.61 -7.16 10.81
C VAL A 12 4.28 -7.51 11.46
N VAL A 13 3.83 -6.74 12.45
CA VAL A 13 2.56 -6.98 13.17
C VAL A 13 1.38 -6.86 12.21
N LEU A 14 1.33 -5.82 11.37
CA LEU A 14 0.26 -5.65 10.38
C LEU A 14 0.26 -6.78 9.35
N GLY A 15 1.43 -7.18 8.83
CA GLY A 15 1.49 -8.29 7.89
C GLY A 15 1.02 -9.60 8.51
N ALA A 16 1.46 -9.92 9.73
CA ALA A 16 1.02 -11.10 10.46
C ALA A 16 -0.49 -11.08 10.73
N PHE A 17 -1.04 -9.90 11.06
CA PHE A 17 -2.46 -9.69 11.26
C PHE A 17 -3.27 -9.93 9.97
N ILE A 18 -2.81 -9.40 8.82
CA ILE A 18 -3.46 -9.65 7.53
C ILE A 18 -3.43 -11.14 7.15
N ILE A 19 -2.31 -11.84 7.39
CA ILE A 19 -2.23 -13.28 7.18
C ILE A 19 -3.25 -14.00 8.07
N ALA A 20 -3.41 -13.59 9.33
CA ALA A 20 -4.41 -14.16 10.22
C ALA A 20 -5.85 -13.94 9.71
N LEU A 21 -6.17 -12.75 9.21
CA LEU A 21 -7.48 -12.44 8.61
C LEU A 21 -7.75 -13.22 7.32
N CYS A 22 -6.72 -13.63 6.59
CA CYS A 22 -6.86 -14.35 5.33
C CYS A 22 -6.95 -15.87 5.49
N ARG A 23 -6.88 -16.43 6.70
CA ARG A 23 -6.81 -17.88 6.92
C ARG A 23 -8.00 -18.65 6.36
N ASP A 24 -9.19 -18.06 6.44
CA ASP A 24 -10.43 -18.70 5.98
C ASP A 24 -10.79 -18.35 4.52
N LEU A 25 -9.94 -17.57 3.84
CA LEU A 25 -10.18 -17.10 2.48
C LEU A 25 -9.41 -17.93 1.44
N PRO A 26 -10.06 -18.41 0.38
CA PRO A 26 -9.40 -19.22 -0.64
C PRO A 26 -8.36 -18.41 -1.41
N VAL A 27 -7.15 -18.95 -1.51
CA VAL A 27 -6.04 -18.33 -2.26
C VAL A 27 -6.30 -18.39 -3.76
N PHE A 28 -6.96 -19.44 -4.24
CA PHE A 28 -7.37 -19.61 -5.63
C PHE A 28 -8.84 -20.00 -5.69
N ILE A 29 -9.53 -19.53 -6.73
CA ILE A 29 -10.90 -19.91 -7.05
C ILE A 29 -10.93 -20.90 -8.23
N ALA A 30 -12.11 -21.40 -8.59
CA ALA A 30 -12.30 -22.34 -9.68
C ALA A 30 -11.55 -21.90 -10.96
N ARG A 31 -10.91 -22.86 -11.63
CA ARG A 31 -10.03 -22.66 -12.80
C ARG A 31 -8.66 -22.00 -12.52
N GLY A 32 -8.25 -21.91 -11.25
CA GLY A 32 -6.90 -21.48 -10.87
C GLY A 32 -6.69 -19.96 -10.85
N TYR A 33 -7.76 -19.18 -10.93
CA TYR A 33 -7.68 -17.71 -10.85
C TYR A 33 -7.38 -17.24 -9.41
N PRO A 34 -6.68 -16.09 -9.24
CA PRO A 34 -6.41 -15.51 -7.94
C PRO A 34 -7.69 -15.30 -7.13
N GLY A 35 -7.72 -15.84 -5.91
CA GLY A 35 -8.81 -15.65 -4.96
C GLY A 35 -8.65 -14.39 -4.10
N PRO A 36 -9.63 -14.08 -3.24
CA PRO A 36 -9.65 -12.85 -2.44
C PRO A 36 -8.45 -12.65 -1.52
N SER A 37 -7.81 -13.73 -1.05
CA SER A 37 -6.63 -13.66 -0.18
C SER A 37 -5.30 -13.56 -0.93
N PHE A 38 -5.27 -13.77 -2.25
CA PHE A 38 -4.03 -13.85 -3.01
C PHE A 38 -3.18 -12.56 -2.89
N PHE A 39 -3.77 -11.41 -3.23
CA PHE A 39 -3.06 -10.12 -3.15
C PHE A 39 -2.79 -9.65 -1.71
N PRO A 40 -3.74 -9.76 -0.76
CA PRO A 40 -3.47 -9.47 0.64
C PRO A 40 -2.27 -10.27 1.21
N LEU A 41 -2.15 -11.55 0.87
CA LEU A 41 -1.04 -12.39 1.32
C LEU A 41 0.31 -11.96 0.74
N ILE A 42 0.36 -11.57 -0.55
CA ILE A 42 1.58 -11.02 -1.15
C ILE A 42 1.99 -9.72 -0.43
N LEU A 43 1.05 -8.80 -0.25
CA LEU A 43 1.31 -7.52 0.41
C LEU A 43 1.76 -7.71 1.87
N ALA A 44 1.10 -8.62 2.59
CA ALA A 44 1.48 -8.99 3.95
C ALA A 44 2.90 -9.56 4.01
N SER A 45 3.25 -10.44 3.07
CA SER A 45 4.58 -11.05 2.99
C SER A 45 5.66 -10.00 2.73
N VAL A 46 5.44 -9.11 1.76
CA VAL A 46 6.36 -7.99 1.47
C VAL A 46 6.49 -7.07 2.68
N SER A 47 5.39 -6.74 3.35
CA SER A 47 5.39 -5.91 4.57
C SER A 47 6.21 -6.55 5.69
N ILE A 48 6.07 -7.85 5.92
CA ILE A 48 6.88 -8.59 6.91
C ILE A 48 8.36 -8.55 6.54
N ILE A 49 8.70 -8.84 5.28
CA ILE A 49 10.10 -8.84 4.81
C ILE A 49 10.73 -7.46 5.00
N CYS A 50 10.07 -6.40 4.56
CA CYS A 50 10.54 -5.02 4.74
C CYS A 50 10.65 -4.65 6.22
N GLY A 51 9.68 -5.07 7.04
CA GLY A 51 9.68 -4.82 8.48
C GLY A 51 10.85 -5.50 9.19
N LEU A 52 11.10 -6.77 8.88
CA LEU A 52 12.26 -7.52 9.38
C LEU A 52 13.58 -6.87 8.93
N PHE A 53 13.67 -6.43 7.68
CA PHE A 53 14.86 -5.75 7.17
C PHE A 53 15.18 -4.47 7.96
N LEU A 54 14.15 -3.66 8.29
CA LEU A 54 14.31 -2.48 9.14
C LEU A 54 14.76 -2.82 10.56
N ILE A 55 14.22 -3.88 11.16
CA ILE A 55 14.61 -4.36 12.49
C ILE A 55 16.07 -4.84 12.47
N VAL A 56 16.47 -5.63 11.47
CA VAL A 56 17.87 -6.09 11.33
C VAL A 56 18.82 -4.91 11.15
N LYS A 57 18.44 -3.92 10.33
CA LYS A 57 19.22 -2.69 10.16
C LYS A 57 19.40 -1.96 11.50
N PHE A 58 18.34 -1.86 12.31
CA PHE A 58 18.42 -1.28 13.65
C PHE A 58 19.39 -2.04 14.55
N VAL A 59 19.27 -3.38 14.63
CA VAL A 59 20.13 -4.23 15.48
C VAL A 59 21.60 -4.18 15.04
N ARG A 60 21.87 -4.16 13.72
CA ARG A 60 23.23 -4.01 13.20
C ARG A 60 23.83 -2.66 13.59
N ASN A 61 23.08 -1.58 13.40
CA ASN A 61 23.55 -0.23 13.76
C ASN A 61 23.81 -0.08 15.27
N LEU A 62 23.07 -0.80 16.13
CA LEU A 62 23.36 -0.85 17.57
C LEU A 62 24.70 -1.52 17.87
N LYS A 63 25.00 -2.64 17.21
CA LYS A 63 26.26 -3.37 17.40
C LYS A 63 27.47 -2.56 16.93
N THR A 64 27.34 -1.83 15.81
CA THR A 64 28.44 -1.01 15.25
C THR A 64 28.76 0.22 16.10
N GLN A 65 27.80 0.74 16.87
CA GLN A 65 27.99 1.97 17.67
C GLN A 65 28.47 1.72 19.11
N GLY A 66 28.71 0.47 19.53
CA GLY A 66 29.33 0.14 20.84
C GLY A 66 28.56 0.61 22.09
N GLY A 67 27.42 1.29 21.93
CA GLY A 67 26.70 1.95 23.01
C GLY A 67 25.43 1.19 23.35
N ARG A 68 25.26 0.89 24.64
CA ARG A 68 23.96 0.53 25.22
C ARG A 68 22.95 1.61 24.79
N PRO A 69 21.97 1.31 23.94
CA PRO A 69 20.95 2.30 23.67
C PRO A 69 20.27 2.58 25.00
N ASN A 70 20.13 3.86 25.37
CA ASN A 70 19.14 4.22 26.35
C ASN A 70 17.79 3.80 25.74
N LEU A 71 17.35 2.58 26.05
CA LEU A 71 16.05 2.01 25.68
C LEU A 71 14.92 2.68 26.47
N ARG A 72 15.12 3.94 26.87
CA ARG A 72 14.07 4.78 27.39
C ARG A 72 13.23 5.14 26.17
N LEU A 73 12.05 4.53 26.09
CA LEU A 73 10.93 5.05 25.30
C LEU A 73 10.60 6.43 25.86
N ASP A 74 11.38 7.42 25.45
CA ASP A 74 11.07 8.80 25.75
C ASP A 74 9.82 9.15 24.95
N VAL A 75 8.79 9.61 25.66
CA VAL A 75 7.51 10.04 25.07
C VAL A 75 7.77 11.13 24.01
N GLY A 76 8.84 11.92 24.17
CA GLY A 76 9.34 12.87 23.17
C GLY A 76 9.77 12.22 21.85
N SER A 77 10.39 11.05 21.89
CA SER A 77 10.80 10.29 20.69
C SER A 77 9.60 9.73 19.92
N VAL A 78 8.56 9.30 20.63
CA VAL A 78 7.29 8.88 20.02
C VAL A 78 6.61 10.08 19.36
N LYS A 79 6.47 11.19 20.06
CA LYS A 79 5.88 12.43 19.52
C LYS A 79 6.62 12.96 18.29
N LYS A 80 7.96 12.82 18.23
CA LYS A 80 8.78 13.23 17.09
C LYS A 80 8.58 12.34 15.85
N VAL A 81 8.27 11.05 16.05
CA VAL A 81 7.80 10.18 14.95
C VAL A 81 6.44 10.65 14.46
N PHE A 82 5.52 10.94 15.40
CA PHE A 82 4.15 11.37 15.11
C PHE A 82 4.01 12.79 14.52
N SER A 83 5.04 13.62 14.65
CA SER A 83 5.04 15.00 14.12
C SER A 83 5.90 15.18 12.86
N SER A 84 6.42 14.09 12.29
CA SER A 84 7.38 14.15 11.19
C SER A 84 6.70 14.38 9.84
N VAL A 85 7.36 15.13 8.94
CA VAL A 85 6.91 15.35 7.54
C VAL A 85 6.55 14.03 6.82
N PRO A 86 7.30 12.93 6.98
CA PRO A 86 6.94 11.64 6.40
C PRO A 86 5.59 11.11 6.89
N LEU A 87 5.25 11.29 8.18
CA LEU A 87 3.95 10.85 8.68
C LEU A 87 2.81 11.69 8.12
N ARG A 88 2.99 13.01 8.01
CA ARG A 88 1.98 13.87 7.36
C ARG A 88 1.72 13.42 5.93
N ASN A 89 2.77 13.05 5.20
CA ASN A 89 2.65 12.51 3.85
C ASN A 89 1.95 11.15 3.82
N ALA A 90 2.24 10.26 4.78
CA ALA A 90 1.55 8.97 4.92
C ALA A 90 0.07 9.16 5.24
N ILE A 91 -0.29 10.03 6.19
CA ILE A 91 -1.68 10.37 6.52
C ILE A 91 -2.40 10.93 5.28
N LYS A 92 -1.76 11.85 4.56
CA LYS A 92 -2.32 12.42 3.32
C LYS A 92 -2.61 11.34 2.28
N PHE A 93 -1.68 10.41 2.07
CA PHE A 93 -1.88 9.26 1.19
C PHE A 93 -3.02 8.37 1.66
N THR A 94 -3.06 8.03 2.95
CA THR A 94 -4.10 7.18 3.54
C THR A 94 -5.48 7.79 3.36
N VAL A 95 -5.63 9.10 3.60
CA VAL A 95 -6.90 9.80 3.40
C VAL A 95 -7.32 9.75 1.92
N MET A 96 -6.40 10.01 0.99
CA MET A 96 -6.70 9.90 -0.45
C MET A 96 -7.09 8.48 -0.86
N MET A 97 -6.45 7.48 -0.28
CA MET A 97 -6.75 6.08 -0.55
C MET A 97 -8.13 5.67 -0.02
N ILE A 98 -8.54 6.16 1.16
CA ILE A 98 -9.91 5.97 1.67
C ILE A 98 -10.92 6.60 0.71
N VAL A 99 -10.68 7.86 0.31
CA VAL A 99 -11.54 8.58 -0.65
C VAL A 99 -11.64 7.80 -1.97
N TYR A 100 -10.53 7.29 -2.48
CA TYR A 100 -10.49 6.44 -3.68
C TYR A 100 -11.36 5.19 -3.51
N ILE A 101 -11.19 4.43 -2.44
CA ILE A 101 -11.97 3.20 -2.17
C ILE A 101 -13.47 3.50 -2.13
N LEU A 102 -13.87 4.62 -1.51
CA LEU A 102 -15.27 5.03 -1.43
C LEU A 102 -15.84 5.48 -2.78
N LEU A 103 -15.02 6.03 -3.68
CA LEU A 103 -15.44 6.51 -4.99
C LEU A 103 -15.54 5.41 -6.06
N ILE A 104 -14.72 4.36 -5.97
CA ILE A 104 -14.67 3.26 -6.94
C ILE A 104 -16.06 2.70 -7.30
N PRO A 105 -16.96 2.39 -6.33
CA PRO A 105 -18.27 1.81 -6.66
C PRO A 105 -19.20 2.73 -7.43
N TYR A 106 -18.95 4.05 -7.42
CA TYR A 106 -19.79 5.04 -8.08
C TYR A 106 -19.24 5.44 -9.46
N VAL A 107 -17.93 5.64 -9.55
CA VAL A 107 -17.28 6.20 -10.74
C VAL A 107 -16.62 5.11 -11.59
N GLY A 108 -16.24 3.99 -10.98
CA GLY A 108 -15.59 2.87 -11.65
C GLY A 108 -14.07 2.89 -11.53
N PHE A 109 -13.47 1.70 -11.62
CA PHE A 109 -12.06 1.46 -11.38
C PHE A 109 -11.13 2.30 -12.26
N PHE A 110 -11.37 2.33 -13.58
CA PHE A 110 -10.45 2.99 -14.51
C PHE A 110 -10.31 4.50 -14.22
N LEU A 111 -11.42 5.22 -14.18
CA LEU A 111 -11.41 6.67 -14.02
C LEU A 111 -10.96 7.09 -12.61
N THR A 112 -11.42 6.39 -11.56
CA THR A 112 -11.00 6.68 -10.18
C THR A 112 -9.51 6.42 -9.97
N SER A 113 -8.96 5.33 -10.53
CA SER A 113 -7.53 5.01 -10.44
C SER A 113 -6.67 6.04 -11.15
N LEU A 114 -7.10 6.49 -12.33
CA LEU A 114 -6.39 7.52 -13.09
C LEU A 114 -6.36 8.84 -12.33
N ILE A 115 -7.51 9.31 -11.82
CA ILE A 115 -7.59 10.54 -11.03
C ILE A 115 -6.78 10.41 -9.74
N PHE A 116 -6.89 9.28 -9.04
CA PHE A 116 -6.17 9.02 -7.80
C PHE A 116 -4.65 9.03 -8.04
N MET A 117 -4.14 8.28 -9.01
CA MET A 117 -2.71 8.24 -9.32
C MET A 117 -2.19 9.61 -9.76
N PHE A 118 -2.89 10.27 -10.68
CA PHE A 118 -2.50 11.59 -11.18
C PHE A 118 -2.41 12.60 -10.04
N THR A 119 -3.48 12.72 -9.24
CA THR A 119 -3.56 13.68 -8.13
C THR A 119 -2.49 13.40 -7.08
N THR A 120 -2.29 12.13 -6.74
CA THR A 120 -1.26 11.71 -5.78
C THR A 120 0.14 12.09 -6.28
N GLN A 121 0.46 11.83 -7.54
CA GLN A 121 1.76 12.15 -8.13
C GLN A 121 2.02 13.66 -8.17
N VAL A 122 1.04 14.46 -8.60
CA VAL A 122 1.14 15.93 -8.61
C VAL A 122 1.36 16.47 -7.20
N ILE A 123 0.64 15.93 -6.21
CA ILE A 123 0.79 16.34 -4.80
C ILE A 123 2.16 16.00 -4.23
N TYR A 124 2.78 14.90 -4.69
CA TYR A 124 4.16 14.55 -4.33
C TYR A 124 5.23 15.23 -5.21
N GLY A 125 4.85 16.19 -6.05
CA GLY A 125 5.77 17.06 -6.78
C GLY A 125 6.22 16.52 -8.14
N VAL A 126 5.57 15.49 -8.68
CA VAL A 126 5.80 15.05 -10.06
C VAL A 126 5.21 16.07 -11.03
N SER A 127 5.94 16.43 -12.09
CA SER A 127 5.44 17.38 -13.09
C SER A 127 4.17 16.87 -13.75
N THR A 128 3.21 17.76 -14.01
CA THR A 128 1.86 17.39 -14.48
C THR A 128 1.86 16.50 -15.71
N LEU A 129 2.75 16.77 -16.68
CA LEU A 129 2.88 15.96 -17.90
C LEU A 129 3.40 14.54 -17.60
N LYS A 130 4.40 14.42 -16.72
CA LYS A 130 4.92 13.11 -16.29
C LYS A 130 3.89 12.36 -15.46
N ALA A 131 3.19 13.05 -14.55
CA ALA A 131 2.12 12.47 -13.77
C ALA A 131 1.01 11.94 -14.67
N LEU A 132 0.58 12.69 -15.68
CA LEU A 132 -0.44 12.25 -16.62
C LEU A 132 0.02 11.01 -17.42
N ALA A 133 1.24 11.03 -17.94
CA ALA A 133 1.79 9.91 -18.69
C ALA A 133 1.91 8.63 -17.83
N ILE A 134 2.48 8.75 -16.62
CA ILE A 134 2.68 7.60 -15.73
C ILE A 134 1.35 7.08 -15.20
N SER A 135 0.45 7.95 -14.74
CA SER A 135 -0.87 7.53 -14.24
C SER A 135 -1.70 6.85 -15.32
N SER A 136 -1.70 7.38 -16.54
CA SER A 136 -2.39 6.76 -17.67
C SER A 136 -1.79 5.39 -17.99
N ALA A 137 -0.47 5.32 -18.20
CA ALA A 137 0.22 4.07 -18.54
C ALA A 137 0.04 2.98 -17.46
N ALA A 138 0.19 3.35 -16.19
CA ALA A 138 0.01 2.43 -15.07
C ALA A 138 -1.44 1.96 -14.94
N THR A 139 -2.42 2.85 -15.09
CA THR A 139 -3.84 2.49 -15.03
C THR A 139 -4.22 1.54 -16.16
N PHE A 140 -3.80 1.83 -17.40
CA PHE A 140 -4.02 0.93 -18.54
C PHE A 140 -3.35 -0.44 -18.34
N PHE A 141 -2.10 -0.44 -17.87
CA PHE A 141 -1.38 -1.67 -17.59
C PHE A 141 -2.10 -2.53 -16.54
N ILE A 142 -2.53 -1.93 -15.43
CA ILE A 142 -3.27 -2.63 -14.37
C ILE A 142 -4.62 -3.12 -14.89
N TYR A 143 -5.34 -2.29 -15.66
CA TYR A 143 -6.62 -2.69 -16.27
C TYR A 143 -6.46 -3.95 -17.14
N ILE A 144 -5.46 -3.96 -18.04
CA ILE A 144 -5.16 -5.12 -18.88
C ILE A 144 -4.75 -6.33 -18.04
N LEU A 145 -3.88 -6.13 -17.04
CA LEU A 145 -3.43 -7.20 -16.16
C LEU A 145 -4.60 -7.86 -15.43
N PHE A 146 -5.49 -7.07 -14.84
CA PHE A 146 -6.58 -7.62 -14.05
C PHE A 146 -7.71 -8.21 -14.90
N ILE A 147 -8.10 -7.55 -15.99
CA ILE A 147 -9.26 -7.98 -16.79
C ILE A 147 -8.86 -9.01 -17.85
N ALA A 148 -7.83 -8.71 -18.64
CA ALA A 148 -7.48 -9.55 -19.79
C ALA A 148 -6.67 -10.78 -19.35
N ILE A 149 -5.69 -10.60 -18.45
CA ILE A 149 -4.79 -11.67 -18.03
C ILE A 149 -5.38 -12.46 -16.85
N LEU A 150 -5.73 -11.76 -15.76
CA LEU A 150 -6.16 -12.41 -14.52
C LEU A 150 -7.67 -12.67 -14.44
N LYS A 151 -8.46 -12.12 -15.37
CA LYS A 151 -9.92 -12.25 -15.45
C LYS A 151 -10.66 -11.93 -14.13
N VAL A 152 -10.15 -10.95 -13.40
CA VAL A 152 -10.76 -10.44 -12.17
C VAL A 152 -11.83 -9.41 -12.53
N VAL A 153 -13.01 -9.53 -11.91
CA VAL A 153 -14.10 -8.56 -12.08
C VAL A 153 -13.73 -7.26 -11.36
N VAL A 154 -13.70 -6.16 -12.10
CA VAL A 154 -13.53 -4.82 -11.54
C VAL A 154 -14.87 -4.05 -11.59
N PRO A 155 -15.15 -3.19 -10.60
CA PRO A 155 -16.36 -2.38 -10.59
C PRO A 155 -16.28 -1.28 -11.64
N GLU A 156 -17.14 -1.33 -12.66
CA GLU A 156 -17.25 -0.31 -13.71
C GLU A 156 -18.69 0.12 -13.95
N PRO A 157 -19.28 0.97 -13.10
CA PRO A 157 -20.66 1.43 -13.28
C PRO A 157 -20.81 2.30 -14.53
N ILE A 158 -19.84 3.19 -14.80
CA ILE A 158 -19.91 4.15 -15.92
C ILE A 158 -19.53 3.48 -17.25
N LEU A 159 -18.42 2.74 -17.28
CA LEU A 159 -17.91 2.07 -18.49
C LEU A 159 -18.60 0.73 -18.75
N GLY A 160 -18.99 -0.01 -17.71
CA GLY A 160 -19.73 -1.26 -17.83
C GLY A 160 -21.14 -1.09 -18.39
N ALA A 161 -21.78 0.06 -18.18
CA ALA A 161 -23.05 0.39 -18.83
C ALA A 161 -22.92 0.53 -20.36
N LEU A 162 -21.71 0.85 -20.87
CA LEU A 162 -21.43 1.01 -22.30
C LEU A 162 -20.85 -0.26 -22.94
N LEU A 163 -20.11 -1.07 -22.17
CA LEU A 163 -19.40 -2.27 -22.64
C LEU A 163 -20.20 -3.58 -22.50
N TYR A 164 -21.30 -3.59 -21.73
CA TYR A 164 -22.16 -4.77 -21.52
C TYR A 164 -23.50 -4.69 -22.27
N ARG A 165 -23.59 -3.80 -23.28
CA ARG A 165 -24.61 -3.85 -24.33
C ARG A 165 -24.11 -4.63 -25.53
#